data_AF-A0A377YYZ3-F1
#
_entry.id   AF-A0A377YYZ3-F1
#
_cell.length_a   1.000
_cell.length_b   1.000
_cell.length_c   1.000
_cell.angle_alpha   90.00
_cell.angle_beta   90.00
_cell.angle_gamma   90.00
#
_symmetry.space_group_name_H-M   'P 1'
#
loop_
_entity.id
_entity.type
_entity.pdbx_description
1 polymer ?
#
loop_
_entity_poly.entity_id
_entity_poly.type
_entity_poly.pdbx_seq_one_letter_code
_entity_poly.pdbx_strand_id
1 'polypeptide(L)'
;MNPMPGGSIDNCITFQPVQNHVVIGDDSTIDFSKYYHFIALPDLRVFANAGFPYSRMADLSDTLVVVPKAPTQGQVATLLQALGGIGSQTGLAAINLQMTDDGNQIKNKDADLLLIGAIPSSLKDDTKINLLVEATKSWVKMPMRHYDLASIYPDDEARTPNTRTDITSSGPMAAVIGFQSPYNDQRSVVALLADSPRGNELLTNALNDSGKRAAMFGSVAVIRESGVNSLRVGDIYYVGHLPWFERIWFALSNHPILLAIFAAISIVLLAWVLWRMLRIISRRRLSLDDE
;
A
#
# COMPACT_ATOMS: atom_id res chain seq x y z
N MET A 1 -29.82 15.61 15.71
CA MET A 1 -30.45 14.38 16.23
C MET A 1 -31.51 14.78 17.22
N ASN A 2 -32.79 14.50 16.96
CA ASN A 2 -33.82 14.68 17.98
C ASN A 2 -33.59 13.63 19.07
N PRO A 3 -33.52 14.00 20.36
CA PRO A 3 -33.34 13.04 21.43
C PRO A 3 -34.56 12.10 21.46
N MET A 4 -34.31 10.79 21.42
CA MET A 4 -35.38 9.81 21.62
C MET A 4 -35.88 9.93 23.07
N PRO A 5 -37.19 10.09 23.31
CA PRO A 5 -37.70 10.10 24.67
C PRO A 5 -37.52 8.72 25.28
N GLY A 6 -36.67 8.63 26.32
CA GLY A 6 -36.48 7.39 27.07
C GLY A 6 -37.73 7.03 27.88
N GLY A 7 -38.21 5.80 27.76
CA GLY A 7 -39.27 5.27 28.61
C GLY A 7 -38.77 4.96 30.04
N SER A 8 -39.70 4.89 31.00
CA SER A 8 -39.42 4.44 32.37
C SER A 8 -39.83 2.97 32.56
N ILE A 9 -39.42 2.38 33.69
CA ILE A 9 -39.80 0.99 34.07
C ILE A 9 -41.33 0.85 34.16
N ASP A 10 -42.03 1.91 34.56
CA ASP A 10 -43.49 1.92 34.73
C ASP A 10 -44.25 2.40 33.47
N ASN A 11 -43.56 2.89 32.44
CA ASN A 11 -44.20 3.43 31.24
C ASN A 11 -43.39 3.17 29.98
N CYS A 12 -43.79 2.15 29.22
CA CYS A 12 -43.23 1.84 27.92
C CYS A 12 -43.76 2.83 26.86
N ILE A 13 -42.88 3.70 26.37
CA ILE A 13 -43.19 4.63 25.28
C ILE A 13 -42.74 3.98 23.97
N THR A 14 -43.69 3.62 23.10
CA THR A 14 -43.38 3.16 21.74
C THR A 14 -43.15 4.37 20.84
N PHE A 15 -41.91 4.55 20.40
CA PHE A 15 -41.55 5.56 19.40
C PHE A 15 -41.35 4.87 18.05
N GLN A 16 -42.15 5.22 17.04
CA GLN A 16 -41.85 4.86 15.66
C GLN A 16 -40.92 5.93 15.08
N PRO A 17 -39.63 5.62 14.83
CA PRO A 17 -38.78 6.54 14.08
C PRO A 17 -39.41 6.79 12.71
N VAL A 18 -39.46 8.06 12.30
CA VAL A 18 -39.87 8.43 10.94
C VAL A 18 -38.96 7.67 9.97
N GLN A 19 -39.54 6.83 9.11
CA GLN A 19 -38.78 6.11 8.09
C GLN A 19 -38.26 7.11 7.06
N ASN A 20 -37.02 7.54 7.24
CA ASN A 20 -36.28 8.22 6.18
C ASN A 20 -35.86 7.16 5.17
N HIS A 21 -36.49 7.17 3.99
CA HIS A 21 -36.04 6.38 2.86
C HIS A 21 -35.03 7.20 2.05
N VAL A 22 -33.81 6.67 1.92
CA VAL A 22 -32.81 7.17 0.99
C VAL A 22 -32.81 6.21 -0.19
N VAL A 23 -32.98 6.74 -1.40
CA VAL A 23 -32.96 5.96 -2.64
C VAL A 23 -31.76 6.43 -3.46
N ILE A 24 -30.99 5.49 -3.98
CA ILE A 24 -29.97 5.75 -5.01
C ILE A 24 -30.72 5.71 -6.34
N GLY A 25 -30.71 6.80 -7.09
CA GLY A 25 -31.41 6.86 -8.38
C GLY A 25 -30.77 5.89 -9.40
N ASP A 26 -31.59 5.30 -10.27
CA ASP A 26 -31.14 4.31 -11.27
C ASP A 26 -30.15 4.90 -12.30
N ASP A 27 -30.10 6.24 -12.42
CA ASP A 27 -29.16 7.01 -13.24
C ASP A 27 -27.86 7.36 -12.50
N SER A 28 -27.70 6.93 -11.25
CA SER A 28 -26.48 7.16 -10.48
C SER A 28 -25.34 6.34 -11.06
N THR A 29 -24.36 7.01 -11.65
CA THR A 29 -23.15 6.38 -12.19
C THR A 29 -21.91 6.85 -11.43
N ILE A 30 -20.98 5.94 -11.17
CA ILE A 30 -19.63 6.26 -10.70
C ILE A 30 -18.67 5.95 -11.86
N ASP A 31 -17.95 6.97 -12.33
CA ASP A 31 -17.02 6.86 -13.46
C ASP A 31 -15.57 6.81 -12.98
N PHE A 32 -14.87 5.71 -13.25
CA PHE A 32 -13.45 5.53 -12.94
C PHE A 32 -12.51 5.64 -14.16
N SER A 33 -13.04 5.99 -15.34
CA SER A 33 -12.29 5.91 -16.61
C SER A 33 -11.10 6.88 -16.74
N LYS A 34 -11.05 7.95 -15.94
CA LYS A 34 -10.01 8.99 -16.02
C LYS A 34 -8.99 8.96 -14.87
N TYR A 35 -9.03 7.94 -14.01
CA TYR A 35 -8.07 7.85 -12.91
C TYR A 35 -6.72 7.32 -13.39
N TYR A 36 -5.66 7.96 -12.91
CA TYR A 36 -4.31 7.45 -13.09
C TYR A 36 -4.03 6.33 -12.10
N HIS A 37 -3.54 5.20 -12.59
CA HIS A 37 -3.09 4.10 -11.74
C HIS A 37 -1.69 4.44 -11.23
N PHE A 38 -1.60 4.84 -9.96
CA PHE A 38 -0.34 5.18 -9.30
C PHE A 38 -0.44 4.85 -7.82
N ILE A 39 0.51 4.09 -7.29
CA ILE A 39 0.52 3.67 -5.89
C ILE A 39 1.94 3.62 -5.33
N ALA A 40 2.09 4.05 -4.07
CA ALA A 40 3.30 3.88 -3.30
C ALA A 40 3.34 2.49 -2.68
N LEU A 41 4.42 1.75 -2.93
CA LEU A 41 4.73 0.44 -2.38
C LEU A 41 6.10 0.50 -1.68
N PRO A 42 6.47 -0.46 -0.82
CA PRO A 42 5.67 -1.60 -0.36
C PRO A 42 4.58 -1.21 0.65
N ASP A 43 3.37 -1.74 0.44
CA ASP A 43 2.26 -1.67 1.39
C ASP A 43 1.50 -3.00 1.46
N LEU A 44 1.73 -3.76 2.53
CA LEU A 44 1.05 -5.03 2.73
C LEU A 44 -0.45 -4.91 2.94
N ARG A 45 -1.00 -3.71 3.20
CA ARG A 45 -2.46 -3.53 3.28
C ARG A 45 -3.13 -3.83 1.95
N VAL A 46 -2.52 -3.40 0.84
CA VAL A 46 -3.12 -3.61 -0.48
C VAL A 46 -2.97 -5.05 -0.96
N PHE A 47 -1.89 -5.72 -0.57
CA PHE A 47 -1.74 -7.16 -0.77
C PHE A 47 -2.77 -7.95 0.05
N ALA A 48 -2.82 -7.72 1.36
CA ALA A 48 -3.69 -8.46 2.27
C ALA A 48 -5.18 -8.24 1.96
N ASN A 49 -5.56 -7.04 1.52
CA ASN A 49 -6.97 -6.71 1.30
C ASN A 49 -7.45 -6.90 -0.14
N ALA A 50 -6.63 -6.59 -1.13
CA ALA A 50 -7.03 -6.58 -2.53
C ALA A 50 -6.22 -7.54 -3.41
N GLY A 51 -5.24 -8.28 -2.85
CA GLY A 51 -4.36 -9.15 -3.63
C GLY A 51 -3.39 -8.41 -4.56
N PHE A 52 -3.25 -7.09 -4.40
CA PHE A 52 -2.37 -6.27 -5.25
C PHE A 52 -0.90 -6.54 -4.92
N PRO A 53 0.02 -6.60 -5.90
CA PRO A 53 -0.15 -6.26 -7.32
C PRO A 53 -0.69 -7.38 -8.21
N TYR A 54 -0.84 -8.60 -7.69
CA TYR A 54 -1.22 -9.77 -8.48
C TYR A 54 -2.64 -9.68 -9.03
N SER A 55 -3.53 -8.96 -8.35
CA SER A 55 -4.90 -8.69 -8.79
C SER A 55 -5.02 -7.67 -9.93
N ARG A 56 -3.91 -7.12 -10.44
CA ARG A 56 -3.95 -6.23 -11.61
C ARG A 56 -4.52 -6.93 -12.85
N MET A 57 -4.15 -8.18 -13.05
CA MET A 57 -4.72 -9.05 -14.08
C MET A 57 -5.58 -10.10 -13.36
N ALA A 58 -6.87 -10.17 -13.70
CA ALA A 58 -7.82 -10.99 -12.96
C ALA A 58 -7.46 -12.49 -12.96
N ASP A 59 -6.78 -12.95 -14.02
CA ASP A 59 -6.31 -14.32 -14.25
C ASP A 59 -4.88 -14.59 -13.73
N LEU A 60 -4.25 -13.58 -13.11
CA LEU A 60 -2.87 -13.57 -12.63
C LEU A 60 -1.81 -13.81 -13.73
N SER A 61 -2.08 -13.43 -14.99
CA SER A 61 -1.15 -13.60 -16.13
C SER A 61 0.25 -13.02 -15.89
N ASP A 62 0.29 -11.96 -15.10
CA ASP A 62 1.48 -11.16 -14.79
C ASP A 62 2.18 -11.61 -13.51
N THR A 63 1.88 -12.82 -13.02
CA THR A 63 2.40 -13.37 -11.77
C THR A 63 3.32 -14.57 -12.02
N LEU A 64 4.49 -14.55 -11.39
CA LEU A 64 5.40 -15.69 -11.29
C LEU A 64 5.47 -16.15 -9.83
N VAL A 65 4.97 -17.34 -9.56
CA VAL A 65 5.06 -17.99 -8.25
C VAL A 65 6.36 -18.77 -8.16
N VAL A 66 7.14 -18.52 -7.12
CA VAL A 66 8.38 -19.24 -6.83
C VAL A 66 8.15 -20.13 -5.61
N VAL A 67 8.27 -21.43 -5.81
CA VAL A 67 8.00 -22.45 -4.78
C VAL A 67 9.26 -23.32 -4.63
N PRO A 68 9.61 -23.80 -3.43
CA PRO A 68 10.74 -24.70 -3.28
C PRO A 68 10.54 -26.00 -4.08
N LYS A 69 11.63 -26.59 -4.58
CA LYS A 69 11.60 -27.84 -5.37
C LYS A 69 10.86 -29.00 -4.69
N ALA A 70 10.90 -29.06 -3.36
CA ALA A 70 10.15 -30.00 -2.55
C ALA A 70 9.34 -29.22 -1.50
N PRO A 71 8.15 -28.70 -1.86
CA PRO A 71 7.37 -27.90 -0.94
C PRO A 71 6.77 -28.77 0.17
N THR A 72 6.77 -28.24 1.39
CA THR A 72 6.07 -28.88 2.50
C THR A 72 4.55 -28.72 2.36
N GLN A 73 3.78 -29.54 3.08
CA GLN A 73 2.31 -29.42 3.09
C GLN A 73 1.84 -28.01 3.48
N GLY A 74 2.50 -27.37 4.45
CA GLY A 74 2.19 -26.00 4.86
C GLY A 74 2.47 -24.96 3.77
N GLN A 75 3.52 -25.14 2.97
CA GLN A 75 3.83 -24.27 1.84
C GLN A 75 2.82 -24.43 0.71
N VAL A 76 2.39 -25.67 0.41
CA VAL A 76 1.30 -25.92 -0.55
C VAL A 76 -0.02 -25.29 -0.08
N ALA A 77 -0.36 -25.44 1.21
CA ALA A 77 -1.52 -24.79 1.79
C ALA A 77 -1.45 -23.27 1.67
N THR A 78 -0.29 -22.67 1.99
CA THR A 78 -0.04 -21.23 1.86
C THR A 78 -0.19 -20.76 0.42
N LEU A 79 0.35 -21.50 -0.55
CA LEU A 79 0.21 -21.22 -1.97
C LEU A 79 -1.26 -21.19 -2.39
N LEU A 80 -2.00 -22.25 -2.09
CA LEU A 80 -3.42 -22.37 -2.45
C LEU A 80 -4.25 -21.29 -1.75
N GLN A 81 -3.93 -20.96 -0.50
CA GLN A 81 -4.58 -19.91 0.26
C GLN A 81 -4.33 -18.52 -0.35
N ALA A 82 -3.10 -18.23 -0.78
CA ALA A 82 -2.76 -16.97 -1.41
C ALA A 82 -3.46 -16.82 -2.77
N LEU A 83 -3.39 -17.84 -3.62
CA LEU A 83 -4.02 -17.82 -4.94
C LEU A 83 -5.55 -17.79 -4.86
N GLY A 84 -6.14 -18.58 -3.96
CA GLY A 84 -7.58 -18.55 -3.70
C GLY A 84 -8.03 -17.21 -3.12
N GLY A 85 -7.22 -16.62 -2.22
CA GLY A 85 -7.44 -15.30 -1.68
C GLY A 85 -7.44 -14.21 -2.77
N ILE A 86 -6.43 -14.19 -3.64
CA ILE A 86 -6.36 -13.23 -4.75
C ILE A 86 -7.50 -13.46 -5.74
N GLY A 87 -7.78 -14.71 -6.12
CA GLY A 87 -8.88 -15.05 -7.03
C GLY A 87 -10.25 -14.67 -6.48
N SER A 88 -10.44 -14.72 -5.16
CA SER A 88 -11.68 -14.23 -4.52
C SER A 88 -11.85 -12.71 -4.62
N GLN A 89 -10.75 -11.95 -4.70
CA GLN A 89 -10.79 -10.49 -4.88
C GLN A 89 -11.02 -10.10 -6.34
N THR A 90 -10.45 -10.84 -7.30
CA THR A 90 -10.61 -10.56 -8.73
C THR A 90 -11.90 -11.15 -9.32
N GLY A 91 -12.51 -12.13 -8.65
CA GLY A 91 -13.66 -12.87 -9.15
C GLY A 91 -13.30 -13.91 -10.23
N LEU A 92 -12.02 -14.17 -10.48
CA LEU A 92 -11.53 -15.14 -11.46
C LEU A 92 -10.46 -16.05 -10.84
N ALA A 93 -10.49 -17.32 -11.20
CA ALA A 93 -9.47 -18.27 -10.76
C ALA A 93 -8.10 -17.92 -11.35
N ALA A 94 -7.04 -18.23 -10.61
CA ALA A 94 -5.66 -17.99 -11.00
C ALA A 94 -5.19 -19.00 -12.06
N ILE A 95 -5.55 -18.76 -13.32
CA ILE A 95 -5.39 -19.72 -14.42
C ILE A 95 -4.17 -19.47 -15.31
N ASN A 96 -3.65 -18.23 -15.37
CA ASN A 96 -2.57 -17.84 -16.28
C ASN A 96 -1.26 -17.51 -15.56
N LEU A 97 -1.14 -17.82 -14.28
CA LEU A 97 0.11 -17.66 -13.54
C LEU A 97 1.19 -18.62 -14.05
N GLN A 98 2.45 -18.20 -13.92
CA GLN A 98 3.61 -19.07 -14.11
C GLN A 98 4.13 -19.55 -12.75
N MET A 99 4.72 -20.75 -12.72
CA MET A 99 5.35 -21.29 -11.52
C MET A 99 6.75 -21.81 -11.83
N THR A 100 7.70 -21.59 -10.91
CA THR A 100 9.07 -22.07 -11.02
C THR A 100 9.61 -22.48 -9.66
N ASP A 101 10.54 -23.43 -9.64
CA ASP A 101 11.38 -23.76 -8.48
C ASP A 101 12.81 -23.20 -8.59
N ASP A 102 13.16 -22.66 -9.76
CA ASP A 102 14.48 -22.09 -10.04
C ASP A 102 14.47 -20.56 -9.90
N GLY A 103 15.21 -20.09 -8.88
CA GLY A 103 15.41 -18.67 -8.60
C GLY A 103 16.18 -17.91 -9.69
N ASN A 104 16.82 -18.59 -10.64
CA ASN A 104 17.48 -17.94 -11.77
C ASN A 104 16.51 -17.53 -12.89
N GLN A 105 15.38 -18.23 -13.03
CA GLN A 105 14.36 -17.89 -14.03
C GLN A 105 13.65 -16.57 -13.74
N ILE A 106 13.88 -16.01 -12.55
CA ILE A 106 13.31 -14.73 -12.10
C ILE A 106 13.93 -13.54 -12.83
N LYS A 107 15.23 -13.61 -13.18
CA LYS A 107 16.05 -12.44 -13.58
C LYS A 107 15.55 -11.68 -14.82
N ASN A 108 14.86 -12.37 -15.73
CA ASN A 108 14.48 -11.82 -17.04
C ASN A 108 12.96 -11.84 -17.26
N LYS A 109 12.17 -11.91 -16.19
CA LYS A 109 10.70 -12.00 -16.29
C LYS A 109 10.09 -10.67 -15.90
N ASP A 110 9.26 -10.14 -16.79
CA ASP A 110 8.38 -9.00 -16.50
C ASP A 110 7.12 -9.49 -15.77
N ALA A 111 7.29 -9.91 -14.51
CA ALA A 111 6.21 -10.45 -13.69
C ALA A 111 6.38 -10.06 -12.23
N ASP A 112 5.26 -9.92 -11.53
CA ASP A 112 5.22 -9.79 -10.08
C ASP A 112 5.52 -11.15 -9.43
N LEU A 113 6.37 -11.16 -8.42
CA LEU A 113 6.94 -12.39 -7.86
C LEU A 113 6.26 -12.75 -6.56
N LEU A 114 5.61 -13.91 -6.49
CA LEU A 114 5.05 -14.45 -5.24
C LEU A 114 5.94 -15.58 -4.73
N LEU A 115 6.69 -15.33 -3.67
CA LEU A 115 7.63 -16.31 -3.11
C LEU A 115 6.96 -17.08 -1.97
N ILE A 116 7.04 -18.41 -2.01
CA ILE A 116 6.53 -19.27 -0.94
C ILE A 116 7.69 -19.91 -0.19
N GLY A 117 7.72 -19.76 1.13
CA GLY A 117 8.61 -20.48 2.04
C GLY A 117 10.04 -19.94 2.13
N ALA A 118 10.68 -19.57 1.02
CA ALA A 118 12.06 -19.08 1.03
C ALA A 118 12.29 -17.97 -0.01
N ILE A 119 13.17 -17.03 0.34
CA ILE A 119 13.69 -16.03 -0.61
C ILE A 119 14.94 -16.61 -1.31
N PRO A 120 14.93 -16.75 -2.65
CA PRO A 120 16.10 -17.16 -3.43
C PRO A 120 17.31 -16.27 -3.17
N SER A 121 18.51 -16.85 -3.21
CA SER A 121 19.76 -16.08 -3.05
C SER A 121 19.94 -15.01 -4.13
N SER A 122 19.42 -15.23 -5.34
CA SER A 122 19.42 -14.27 -6.43
C SER A 122 18.72 -12.94 -6.08
N LEU A 123 17.82 -12.96 -5.10
CA LEU A 123 17.13 -11.77 -4.59
C LEU A 123 17.77 -11.22 -3.31
N LYS A 124 18.70 -11.92 -2.64
CA LYS A 124 19.25 -11.49 -1.35
C LYS A 124 20.39 -10.47 -1.45
N ASP A 125 20.93 -10.25 -2.65
CA ASP A 125 22.15 -9.47 -2.87
C ASP A 125 21.98 -7.95 -2.78
N ASP A 126 20.74 -7.47 -2.65
CA ASP A 126 20.48 -6.06 -2.41
C ASP A 126 20.54 -5.77 -0.91
N THR A 127 21.41 -4.86 -0.47
CA THR A 127 21.66 -4.52 0.94
C THR A 127 20.38 -4.20 1.74
N LYS A 128 19.31 -3.80 1.05
CA LYS A 128 17.97 -3.54 1.60
C LYS A 128 17.25 -4.80 2.11
N ILE A 129 17.49 -5.95 1.50
CA ILE A 129 16.82 -7.22 1.85
C ILE A 129 17.45 -7.87 3.07
N ASN A 130 18.77 -7.71 3.27
CA ASN A 130 19.40 -8.11 4.53
C ASN A 130 18.84 -7.33 5.72
N LEU A 131 18.49 -6.05 5.56
CA LEU A 131 17.80 -5.30 6.62
C LEU A 131 16.39 -5.83 6.90
N LEU A 132 15.63 -6.26 5.88
CA LEU A 132 14.30 -6.84 6.05
C LEU A 132 14.35 -8.23 6.70
N VAL A 133 15.29 -9.07 6.27
CA VAL A 133 15.50 -10.42 6.81
C VAL A 133 16.06 -10.35 8.23
N GLU A 134 16.98 -9.43 8.51
CA GLU A 134 17.50 -9.19 9.87
C GLU A 134 16.44 -8.56 10.78
N ALA A 135 15.62 -7.64 10.26
CA ALA A 135 14.45 -7.10 10.95
C ALA A 135 13.39 -8.17 11.24
N THR A 136 13.35 -9.26 10.46
CA THR A 136 12.48 -10.41 10.73
C THR A 136 13.09 -11.35 11.78
N LYS A 137 14.42 -11.42 11.89
CA LYS A 137 15.15 -12.30 12.83
C LYS A 137 15.28 -11.73 14.24
N SER A 138 15.48 -10.43 14.35
CA SER A 138 15.51 -9.72 15.64
C SER A 138 14.10 -9.16 15.93
N TRP A 139 13.85 -8.76 17.18
CA TRP A 139 12.83 -7.78 17.61
C TRP A 139 11.54 -8.23 18.28
N VAL A 140 11.37 -7.62 19.46
CA VAL A 140 10.19 -7.56 20.32
C VAL A 140 9.93 -6.09 20.68
N LYS A 141 8.66 -5.70 20.56
CA LYS A 141 7.99 -4.47 21.04
C LYS A 141 8.61 -3.12 20.64
N MET A 142 8.06 -2.55 19.56
CA MET A 142 8.00 -1.10 19.39
C MET A 142 6.55 -0.61 19.55
N PRO A 143 6.29 0.48 20.30
CA PRO A 143 5.02 1.18 20.17
C PRO A 143 5.02 1.91 18.83
N MET A 144 4.35 1.33 17.83
CA MET A 144 4.14 1.98 16.54
C MET A 144 2.86 2.82 16.60
N ARG A 145 2.94 4.07 16.14
CA ARG A 145 1.76 4.93 15.98
C ARG A 145 0.97 4.40 14.79
N HIS A 146 -0.12 3.69 15.05
CA HIS A 146 -1.07 3.30 14.02
C HIS A 146 -1.86 4.54 13.58
N TYR A 147 -1.87 4.83 12.29
CA TYR A 147 -2.86 5.73 11.70
C TYR A 147 -3.92 4.86 11.02
N ASP A 148 -5.18 4.98 11.46
CA ASP A 148 -6.35 4.22 10.99
C ASP A 148 -6.65 4.42 9.48
N LEU A 149 -6.04 5.43 8.84
CA LEU A 149 -6.33 5.80 7.47
C LEU A 149 -5.18 5.43 6.53
N ALA A 150 -5.51 4.88 5.37
CA ALA A 150 -4.58 4.70 4.26
C ALA A 150 -4.13 6.08 3.75
N SER A 151 -3.05 6.64 4.30
CA SER A 151 -2.41 7.81 3.72
C SER A 151 -1.61 7.39 2.48
N ILE A 152 -1.84 8.08 1.37
CA ILE A 152 -1.02 8.00 0.15
C ILE A 152 0.38 8.59 0.42
N TYR A 153 0.50 9.39 1.49
CA TYR A 153 1.73 10.00 1.95
C TYR A 153 2.39 9.11 3.01
N PRO A 154 3.48 8.41 2.67
CA PRO A 154 4.21 7.59 3.62
C PRO A 154 5.04 8.47 4.55
N ASP A 155 4.77 8.35 5.85
CA ASP A 155 5.50 9.03 6.91
C ASP A 155 7.00 8.64 6.88
N ASP A 156 7.88 9.65 6.81
CA ASP A 156 9.34 9.45 6.74
C ASP A 156 9.89 8.93 8.08
N GLU A 157 9.30 9.30 9.21
CA GLU A 157 9.76 8.89 10.54
C GLU A 157 9.50 7.39 10.80
N ALA A 158 8.47 6.81 10.16
CA ALA A 158 8.11 5.40 10.29
C ALA A 158 9.07 4.44 9.56
N ARG A 159 10.06 4.96 8.80
CA ARG A 159 10.99 4.16 8.00
C ARG A 159 12.20 3.64 8.77
N THR A 160 12.45 4.20 9.96
CA THR A 160 13.57 3.79 10.82
C THR A 160 13.09 2.89 11.95
N PRO A 161 13.65 1.68 12.11
CA PRO A 161 13.32 0.84 13.25
C PRO A 161 13.82 1.50 14.54
N ASN A 162 12.89 1.94 15.38
CA ASN A 162 13.19 2.61 16.64
C ASN A 162 13.64 1.57 17.69
N THR A 163 14.91 1.65 18.10
CA THR A 163 15.49 1.00 19.30
C THR A 163 15.54 -0.54 19.39
N ARG A 164 16.70 -1.14 19.02
CA ARG A 164 17.02 -2.58 19.15
C ARG A 164 16.90 -3.05 20.60
N THR A 165 15.80 -3.70 20.97
CA THR A 165 15.77 -4.59 22.14
C THR A 165 15.61 -6.02 21.67
N ASP A 166 16.74 -6.74 21.64
CA ASP A 166 16.82 -8.17 21.35
C ASP A 166 16.20 -8.96 22.50
N ILE A 167 14.92 -9.30 22.38
CA ILE A 167 14.32 -10.38 23.14
C ILE A 167 13.87 -11.41 22.11
N THR A 168 14.62 -12.50 21.98
CA THR A 168 14.29 -13.59 21.08
C THR A 168 13.13 -14.40 21.69
N SER A 169 11.92 -14.22 21.16
CA SER A 169 10.82 -15.15 21.45
C SER A 169 10.91 -16.32 20.47
N SER A 170 11.27 -17.49 20.99
CA SER A 170 11.51 -18.75 20.26
C SER A 170 10.24 -19.49 19.80
N GLY A 171 9.10 -18.81 19.77
CA GLY A 171 7.83 -19.39 19.33
C GLY A 171 7.72 -19.45 17.80
N PRO A 172 6.85 -20.35 17.27
CA PRO A 172 6.54 -20.43 15.84
C PRO A 172 6.21 -19.06 15.25
N MET A 173 6.79 -18.75 14.10
CA MET A 173 6.61 -17.46 13.44
C MET A 173 6.45 -17.58 11.93
N ALA A 174 5.69 -16.64 11.38
CA ALA A 174 5.60 -16.41 9.96
C ALA A 174 5.83 -14.94 9.65
N ALA A 175 6.18 -14.65 8.40
CA ALA A 175 6.39 -13.29 7.93
C ALA A 175 5.87 -13.13 6.50
N VAL A 176 5.22 -12.01 6.25
CA VAL A 176 4.91 -11.52 4.90
C VAL A 176 5.85 -10.35 4.64
N ILE A 177 6.63 -10.40 3.57
CA ILE A 177 7.62 -9.37 3.24
C ILE A 177 7.37 -8.88 1.83
N GLY A 178 7.11 -7.59 1.68
CA GLY A 178 6.92 -6.89 0.40
C GLY A 178 8.11 -6.00 0.07
N PHE A 179 8.63 -6.10 -1.15
CA PHE A 179 9.72 -5.25 -1.64
C PHE A 179 9.69 -5.11 -3.17
N GLN A 180 10.49 -4.20 -3.73
CA GLN A 180 10.58 -3.98 -5.17
C GLN A 180 11.35 -5.11 -5.86
N SER A 181 10.94 -5.51 -7.07
CA SER A 181 11.74 -6.45 -7.86
C SER A 181 13.06 -5.79 -8.28
N PRO A 182 14.23 -6.42 -8.06
CA PRO A 182 15.52 -5.88 -8.52
C PRO A 182 15.69 -5.96 -10.05
N TYR A 183 14.79 -6.65 -10.75
CA TYR A 183 14.85 -6.83 -12.21
C TYR A 183 13.90 -5.91 -12.97
N ASN A 184 12.89 -5.35 -12.29
CA ASN A 184 11.94 -4.44 -12.92
C ASN A 184 11.32 -3.48 -11.89
N ASP A 185 11.49 -2.18 -12.12
CA ASP A 185 11.04 -1.13 -11.21
C ASP A 185 9.51 -1.04 -11.04
N GLN A 186 8.76 -1.57 -12.00
CA GLN A 186 7.28 -1.61 -11.99
C GLN A 186 6.71 -2.93 -11.45
N ARG A 187 7.57 -3.84 -10.97
CA ARG A 187 7.16 -5.14 -10.42
C ARG A 187 7.52 -5.25 -8.96
N SER A 188 6.68 -5.98 -8.23
CA SER A 188 6.86 -6.18 -6.78
C SER A 188 7.09 -7.64 -6.45
N VAL A 189 7.67 -7.85 -5.27
CA VAL A 189 7.88 -9.17 -4.68
C VAL A 189 7.15 -9.22 -3.36
N VAL A 190 6.33 -10.25 -3.16
CA VAL A 190 5.76 -10.59 -1.86
C VAL A 190 6.23 -11.99 -1.49
N ALA A 191 6.92 -12.09 -0.37
CA ALA A 191 7.39 -13.35 0.18
C ALA A 191 6.53 -13.77 1.37
N LEU A 192 5.97 -14.97 1.28
CA LEU A 192 5.19 -15.64 2.32
C LEU A 192 6.07 -16.68 3.00
N LEU A 193 6.59 -16.35 4.18
CA LEU A 193 7.61 -17.13 4.89
C LEU A 193 7.05 -17.70 6.19
N ALA A 194 7.51 -18.89 6.55
CA ALA A 194 7.22 -19.53 7.83
C ALA A 194 8.42 -20.33 8.31
N ASP A 195 8.67 -20.34 9.61
CA ASP A 195 9.81 -21.05 10.22
C ASP A 195 9.53 -22.55 10.46
N SER A 196 8.25 -22.94 10.53
CA SER A 196 7.79 -24.23 11.01
C SER A 196 6.42 -24.60 10.42
N PRO A 197 5.98 -25.87 10.52
CA PRO A 197 4.61 -26.26 10.15
C PRO A 197 3.56 -25.42 10.87
N ARG A 198 3.76 -25.17 12.17
CA ARG A 198 2.89 -24.29 12.97
C ARG A 198 2.91 -22.84 12.48
N GLY A 199 4.06 -22.34 12.04
CA GLY A 199 4.18 -21.03 11.38
C GLY A 199 3.32 -20.92 10.12
N ASN A 200 3.27 -21.97 9.29
CA ASN A 200 2.41 -21.99 8.09
C ASN A 200 0.92 -21.94 8.44
N GLU A 201 0.50 -22.60 9.52
CA GLU A 201 -0.88 -22.47 10.02
C GLU A 201 -1.18 -21.05 10.50
N LEU A 202 -0.24 -20.42 11.22
CA LEU A 202 -0.41 -19.02 11.64
C LEU A 202 -0.53 -18.08 10.45
N LEU A 203 0.28 -18.28 9.42
CA LEU A 203 0.26 -17.51 8.18
C LEU A 203 -1.07 -17.65 7.43
N THR A 204 -1.49 -18.89 7.17
CA THR A 204 -2.76 -19.16 6.46
C THR A 204 -3.97 -18.64 7.23
N ASN A 205 -4.00 -18.81 8.55
CA ASN A 205 -5.04 -18.23 9.40
C ASN A 205 -5.03 -16.70 9.37
N ALA A 206 -3.86 -16.07 9.40
CA ALA A 206 -3.76 -14.61 9.33
C ALA A 206 -4.19 -14.04 7.97
N LEU A 207 -4.00 -14.78 6.88
CA LEU A 207 -4.48 -14.41 5.54
C LEU A 207 -6.00 -14.62 5.36
N ASN A 208 -6.63 -15.44 6.20
CA ASN A 208 -8.08 -15.69 6.17
C ASN A 208 -8.86 -14.78 7.13
N ASP A 209 -8.25 -14.41 8.25
CA ASP A 209 -8.87 -13.60 9.29
C ASP A 209 -8.84 -12.11 8.91
N SER A 210 -10.01 -11.50 8.78
CA SER A 210 -10.14 -10.08 8.39
C SER A 210 -9.51 -9.11 9.38
N GLY A 211 -9.55 -9.42 10.68
CA GLY A 211 -8.90 -8.61 11.71
C GLY A 211 -7.38 -8.68 11.64
N LYS A 212 -6.84 -9.89 11.40
CA LYS A 212 -5.39 -10.08 11.21
C LYS A 212 -4.89 -9.47 9.89
N ARG A 213 -5.68 -9.53 8.82
CA ARG A 213 -5.41 -8.83 7.55
C ARG A 213 -5.39 -7.32 7.72
N ALA A 214 -6.30 -6.76 8.50
CA ALA A 214 -6.33 -5.32 8.78
C ALA A 214 -5.06 -4.85 9.51
N ALA A 215 -4.45 -5.72 10.30
CA ALA A 215 -3.17 -5.47 10.97
C ALA A 215 -1.93 -5.65 10.06
N MET A 216 -2.08 -6.14 8.81
CA MET A 216 -0.98 -6.26 7.84
C MET A 216 -0.77 -4.94 7.10
N PHE A 217 0.36 -4.27 7.34
CA PHE A 217 0.72 -3.02 6.67
C PHE A 217 2.23 -2.88 6.48
N GLY A 218 2.66 -1.83 5.80
CA GLY A 218 4.09 -1.55 5.66
C GLY A 218 4.77 -2.48 4.66
N SER A 219 6.05 -2.77 4.89
CA SER A 219 6.85 -3.69 4.06
C SER A 219 7.01 -5.06 4.68
N VAL A 220 6.82 -5.21 5.99
CA VAL A 220 6.99 -6.49 6.70
C VAL A 220 5.83 -6.67 7.68
N ALA A 221 5.16 -7.81 7.64
CA ALA A 221 4.19 -8.22 8.64
C ALA A 221 4.63 -9.54 9.28
N VAL A 222 4.98 -9.49 10.56
CA VAL A 222 5.38 -10.64 11.37
C VAL A 222 4.16 -11.19 12.09
N ILE A 223 3.94 -12.49 11.95
CA ILE A 223 2.77 -13.20 12.45
C ILE A 223 3.23 -14.20 13.49
N ARG A 224 2.67 -14.08 14.69
CA ARG A 224 2.92 -14.96 15.84
C ARG A 224 1.61 -15.37 16.47
N GLU A 225 1.66 -16.26 17.46
CA GLU A 225 0.47 -16.61 18.25
C GLU A 225 -0.12 -15.41 19.00
N SER A 226 0.71 -14.43 19.38
CA SER A 226 0.28 -13.21 20.04
C SER A 226 -0.43 -12.20 19.12
N GLY A 227 -0.36 -12.38 17.80
CA GLY A 227 -0.99 -11.48 16.83
C GLY A 227 -0.09 -11.16 15.62
N VAL A 228 -0.53 -10.17 14.84
CA VAL A 228 0.17 -9.66 13.65
C VAL A 228 0.78 -8.31 13.99
N ASN A 229 2.08 -8.17 13.77
CA ASN A 229 2.82 -6.93 13.94
C ASN A 229 3.46 -6.52 12.63
N SER A 230 3.19 -5.31 12.18
CA SER A 230 3.63 -4.81 10.89
C SER A 230 4.59 -3.65 11.03
N LEU A 231 5.53 -3.55 10.09
CA LEU A 231 6.59 -2.56 10.07
C LEU A 231 6.80 -2.04 8.65
N ARG A 232 7.24 -0.79 8.55
CA ARG A 232 7.70 -0.20 7.30
C ARG A 232 9.21 -0.02 7.38
N VAL A 233 9.92 -0.77 6.56
CA VAL A 233 11.39 -0.82 6.50
C VAL A 233 11.81 -0.71 5.05
N GLY A 234 12.82 0.11 4.78
CA GLY A 234 13.37 0.35 3.44
C GLY A 234 12.71 1.51 2.71
N ASP A 235 13.12 1.70 1.47
CA ASP A 235 12.61 2.76 0.59
C ASP A 235 11.26 2.38 0.01
N ILE A 236 10.44 3.41 -0.22
CA ILE A 236 9.23 3.31 -1.03
C ILE A 236 9.60 3.39 -2.52
N TYR A 237 8.83 2.69 -3.34
CA TYR A 237 8.85 2.76 -4.79
C TYR A 237 7.42 3.00 -5.29
N TYR A 238 7.30 3.45 -6.54
CA TYR A 238 6.01 3.81 -7.11
C TYR A 238 5.74 2.96 -8.35
N VAL A 239 4.57 2.31 -8.35
CA VAL A 239 4.10 1.50 -9.46
C VAL A 239 2.94 2.20 -10.16
N GLY A 240 2.95 2.13 -11.49
CA GLY A 240 1.98 2.75 -12.37
C GLY A 240 2.49 4.04 -13.03
N HIS A 241 1.58 4.78 -13.62
CA HIS A 241 1.89 5.96 -14.43
C HIS A 241 1.13 7.18 -13.92
N LEU A 242 1.88 8.25 -13.65
CA LEU A 242 1.35 9.56 -13.30
C LEU A 242 1.94 10.59 -14.28
N PRO A 243 1.12 11.44 -14.93
CA PRO A 243 1.61 12.48 -15.81
C PRO A 243 2.59 13.42 -15.10
N TRP A 244 3.52 14.01 -15.84
CA TRP A 244 4.56 14.85 -15.26
C TRP A 244 4.02 16.03 -14.43
N PHE A 245 2.90 16.63 -14.85
CA PHE A 245 2.28 17.75 -14.15
C PHE A 245 1.67 17.31 -12.81
N GLU A 246 0.96 16.18 -12.79
CA GLU A 246 0.44 15.57 -11.55
C GLU A 246 1.57 15.12 -10.63
N ARG A 247 2.70 14.68 -11.17
CA ARG A 247 3.87 14.27 -10.37
C ARG A 247 4.47 15.45 -9.61
N ILE A 248 4.51 16.63 -10.23
CA ILE A 248 4.91 17.88 -9.57
C ILE A 248 3.91 18.23 -8.48
N TRP A 249 2.61 18.18 -8.78
CA TRP A 249 1.56 18.47 -7.82
C TRP A 249 1.61 17.53 -6.62
N PHE A 250 1.78 16.22 -6.86
CA PHE A 250 1.95 15.20 -5.84
C PHE A 250 3.16 15.49 -4.94
N ALA A 251 4.32 15.77 -5.53
CA ALA A 251 5.53 16.11 -4.77
C ALA A 251 5.36 17.39 -3.94
N LEU A 252 4.65 18.39 -4.47
CA LEU A 252 4.49 19.69 -3.83
C LEU A 252 3.36 19.68 -2.77
N SER A 253 2.37 18.80 -2.91
CA SER A 253 1.26 18.64 -1.96
C SER A 253 1.71 18.21 -0.56
N ASN A 254 2.83 17.48 -0.47
CA ASN A 254 3.47 17.10 0.80
C ASN A 254 4.15 18.27 1.52
N HIS A 255 4.34 19.40 0.84
CA HIS A 255 5.09 20.55 1.35
C HIS A 255 4.24 21.83 1.26
N PRO A 256 3.23 22.00 2.12
CA PRO A 256 2.32 23.16 2.08
C PRO A 256 3.05 24.50 2.23
N ILE A 257 4.20 24.52 2.93
CA ILE A 257 5.04 25.71 3.07
C ILE A 257 5.69 26.08 1.73
N LEU A 258 6.20 25.10 0.97
CA LEU A 258 6.78 25.36 -0.35
C LEU A 258 5.71 25.88 -1.32
N LEU A 259 4.49 25.31 -1.28
CA LEU A 259 3.35 25.84 -2.03
C LEU A 259 3.08 27.31 -1.70
N ALA A 260 3.04 27.66 -0.41
CA ALA A 260 2.81 29.03 0.03
C ALA A 260 3.90 29.99 -0.48
N ILE A 261 5.17 29.58 -0.45
CA ILE A 261 6.29 30.38 -0.96
C ILE A 261 6.16 30.59 -2.48
N PHE A 262 5.90 29.52 -3.25
CA PHE A 262 5.73 29.64 -4.70
C PHE A 262 4.51 30.49 -5.08
N ALA A 263 3.41 30.39 -4.33
CA ALA A 263 2.24 31.22 -4.52
C ALA A 263 2.55 32.70 -4.27
N ALA A 264 3.26 33.01 -3.17
CA ALA A 264 3.68 34.37 -2.85
C ALA A 264 4.60 34.98 -3.93
N ILE A 265 5.59 34.22 -4.39
CA ILE A 265 6.48 34.64 -5.49
C ILE A 265 5.69 34.90 -6.77
N SER A 266 4.74 34.02 -7.11
CA SER A 266 3.90 34.16 -8.30
C SER A 266 3.04 35.43 -8.26
N ILE A 267 2.48 35.77 -7.09
CA ILE A 267 1.72 37.01 -6.89
C ILE A 267 2.61 38.24 -7.08
N VAL A 268 3.81 38.24 -6.49
CA VAL A 268 4.77 39.35 -6.62
C VAL A 268 5.21 39.54 -8.07
N LEU A 269 5.48 38.45 -8.80
CA LEU A 269 5.85 38.50 -10.21
C LEU A 269 4.70 39.02 -11.08
N LEU A 270 3.46 38.55 -10.86
CA LEU A 270 2.29 39.05 -11.57
C LEU A 270 2.06 40.53 -11.34
N ALA A 271 2.16 40.99 -10.09
CA ALA A 271 2.06 42.40 -9.74
C ALA A 271 3.13 43.23 -10.45
N TRP A 272 4.38 42.73 -10.49
CA TRP A 272 5.49 43.39 -11.17
C TRP A 272 5.30 43.47 -12.69
N VAL A 273 4.85 42.38 -13.33
CA VAL A 273 4.57 42.35 -14.78
C VAL A 273 3.44 43.30 -15.14
N LEU A 274 2.33 43.27 -14.38
CA LEU A 274 1.20 44.18 -14.59
C LEU A 274 1.61 45.64 -14.42
N TRP A 275 2.36 45.95 -13.38
CA TRP A 275 2.89 47.29 -13.15
C TRP A 275 3.79 47.76 -14.30
N ARG A 276 4.66 46.88 -14.80
CA ARG A 276 5.54 47.19 -15.93
C ARG A 276 4.77 47.38 -17.23
N MET A 277 3.74 46.56 -17.49
CA MET A 277 2.88 46.67 -18.66
C MET A 277 2.06 47.97 -18.64
N LEU A 278 1.44 48.31 -17.50
CA LEU A 278 0.73 49.57 -17.32
C LEU A 278 1.65 50.78 -17.50
N ARG A 279 2.88 50.71 -16.99
CA ARG A 279 3.88 51.78 -17.15
C ARG A 279 4.31 51.97 -18.61
N ILE A 280 4.39 50.91 -19.41
CA ILE A 280 4.69 51.01 -20.85
C ILE A 280 3.50 51.63 -21.60
N ILE A 281 2.27 51.23 -21.29
CA ILE A 281 1.06 51.76 -21.94
C ILE A 281 0.87 53.25 -21.61
N SER A 282 1.06 53.64 -20.35
CA SER A 282 1.01 55.04 -19.92
C SER A 282 2.02 55.90 -20.68
N ARG A 283 3.27 55.44 -20.85
CA ARG A 283 4.28 56.16 -21.63
C ARG A 283 3.91 56.33 -23.10
N ARG A 284 3.23 55.34 -23.70
CA ARG A 284 2.73 55.44 -25.09
C ARG A 284 1.57 56.41 -25.25
N ARG A 285 0.75 56.63 -24.22
CA ARG A 285 -0.35 57.62 -24.28
C ARG A 285 0.17 59.04 -24.18
N LEU A 286 1.13 59.29 -23.30
CA LEU A 286 1.74 60.61 -23.12
C LEU A 286 2.56 61.08 -24.34
N SER A 287 3.00 60.16 -25.22
CA SER A 287 3.73 60.53 -26.45
C SER A 287 2.82 60.84 -27.65
N LEU A 288 1.49 60.71 -27.52
CA LEU A 288 0.52 61.03 -28.59
C LEU A 288 -0.16 62.39 -28.39
N ASP A 289 0.01 63.02 -27.21
CA ASP A 289 -0.54 64.35 -26.90
C ASP A 289 0.51 65.49 -27.13
N ASP A 290 1.72 65.16 -27.60
CA ASP A 290 2.83 66.09 -27.85
C ASP A 290 3.14 66.29 -29.37
N GLU A 291 2.23 65.89 -30.26
CA GLU A 291 2.22 66.24 -31.71
C GLU A 291 0.94 67.02 -32.05
#